data_AF-A0A922VLL2-F1
#
_entry.id   AF-A0A922VLL2-F1
#
_cell.length_a   1.000
_cell.length_b   1.000
_cell.length_c   1.000
_cell.angle_alpha   90.00
_cell.angle_beta   90.00
_cell.angle_gamma   90.00
#
_symmetry.space_group_name_H-M   'P 1'
#
loop_
_entity.id
_entity.type
_entity.pdbx_description
1 polymer ?
#
loop_
_entity_poly.entity_id
_entity_poly.type
_entity_poly.pdbx_seq_one_letter_code
_entity_poly.pdbx_strand_id
1 'polypeptide(L)'
;MADATNRERRGAPGIRELRRRQRWLRASIGRQLAELRAEQGLSRTAVASAAGIDAVHLLRIESGTAQASLETIVAVADALGADVSLRLFESRAAKVQDRFQAAIVEALVRFLDRRWIAELEVVVAQPSRGVVDLVIFARDGTLAIVVEVHSELRSLERTLRKLAEKVEGIISLGRFGANVSRLLVVRSTTDTRAVAKAYAASLGAALPGVPRDAFTALSSRVGEWPGPSLLWADVSGSRARILDRPPRSARDISAVARS
;
A
#
# COMPACT_ATOMS: atom_id res chain seq x y z
N MET A 1 18.73 26.73 16.77
CA MET A 1 17.54 26.05 17.34
C MET A 1 16.20 26.52 16.77
N ALA A 2 16.14 27.19 15.60
CA ALA A 2 14.88 27.67 15.00
C ALA A 2 14.43 26.91 13.72
N ASP A 3 15.09 25.79 13.38
CA ASP A 3 14.93 25.14 12.05
C ASP A 3 14.20 23.78 12.12
N ALA A 4 13.89 23.28 13.32
CA ALA A 4 13.17 22.02 13.52
C ALA A 4 11.65 22.16 13.36
N THR A 5 11.09 23.35 13.59
CA THR A 5 9.64 23.63 13.60
C THR A 5 9.02 23.83 12.21
N ASN A 6 9.81 23.90 11.14
CA ASN A 6 9.31 24.18 9.78
C ASN A 6 9.17 22.92 8.89
N ARG A 7 9.78 21.78 9.27
CA ARG A 7 9.69 20.52 8.50
C ARG A 7 8.39 19.74 8.73
N GLU A 8 7.70 19.95 9.85
CA GLU A 8 6.44 19.27 10.16
C GLU A 8 5.20 19.89 9.48
N ARG A 9 5.30 21.10 8.93
CA ARG A 9 4.15 21.82 8.35
C ARG A 9 3.81 21.48 6.90
N ARG A 10 4.60 20.65 6.21
CA ARG A 10 4.43 20.38 4.75
C ARG A 10 3.55 19.16 4.42
N GLY A 11 2.95 18.51 5.41
CA GLY A 11 2.10 17.31 5.21
C GLY A 11 0.58 17.54 5.36
N ALA A 12 0.13 18.65 5.92
CA ALA A 12 -1.29 18.91 6.12
C ALA A 12 -1.93 19.43 4.81
N PRO A 13 -3.05 18.87 4.33
CA PRO A 13 -3.84 19.56 3.31
C PRO A 13 -4.17 20.97 3.83
N GLY A 14 -3.75 21.99 3.10
CA GLY A 14 -4.01 23.37 3.49
C GLY A 14 -5.50 23.57 3.77
N ILE A 15 -5.84 24.44 4.72
CA ILE A 15 -7.22 24.69 5.21
C ILE A 15 -8.23 24.84 4.05
N ARG A 16 -7.81 25.42 2.91
CA ARG A 16 -8.64 25.55 1.70
C ARG A 16 -9.02 24.21 1.04
N GLU A 17 -8.08 23.27 0.94
CA GLU A 17 -8.30 21.95 0.34
C GLU A 17 -9.16 21.06 1.25
N LEU A 18 -8.93 21.12 2.57
CA LEU A 18 -9.82 20.46 3.55
C LEU A 18 -11.25 20.94 3.40
N ARG A 19 -11.46 22.27 3.36
CA ARG A 19 -12.79 22.87 3.16
C ARG A 19 -13.40 22.46 1.82
N ARG A 20 -12.61 22.36 0.75
CA ARG A 20 -13.10 21.90 -0.56
C ARG A 20 -13.57 20.44 -0.51
N ARG A 21 -12.80 19.54 0.13
CA ARG A 21 -13.18 18.14 0.32
C ARG A 21 -14.42 17.98 1.19
N GLN A 22 -14.51 18.73 2.28
CA GLN A 22 -15.70 18.75 3.14
C GLN A 22 -16.95 19.19 2.36
N ARG A 23 -16.86 20.25 1.55
CA ARG A 23 -17.98 20.68 0.68
C ARG A 23 -18.36 19.61 -0.34
N TRP A 24 -17.38 18.97 -0.98
CA TRP A 24 -17.65 17.92 -1.94
C TRP A 24 -18.34 16.70 -1.31
N LEU A 25 -17.88 16.25 -0.13
CA LEU A 25 -18.48 15.14 0.60
C LEU A 25 -19.93 15.45 1.00
N ARG A 26 -20.20 16.65 1.53
CA ARG A 26 -21.56 17.08 1.87
C ARG A 26 -22.48 17.09 0.65
N ALA A 27 -22.01 17.66 -0.46
CA ALA A 27 -22.77 17.67 -1.70
C ALA A 27 -23.01 16.26 -2.26
N SER A 28 -22.05 15.34 -2.09
CA SER A 28 -22.22 13.95 -2.53
C SER A 28 -23.26 13.22 -1.70
N ILE A 29 -23.20 13.34 -0.38
CA ILE A 29 -24.19 12.73 0.53
C ILE A 29 -25.58 13.33 0.27
N GLY A 30 -25.67 14.66 0.17
CA GLY A 30 -26.93 15.34 -0.13
C GLY A 30 -27.60 14.87 -1.42
N ARG A 31 -26.81 14.69 -2.50
CA ARG A 31 -27.33 14.14 -3.76
C ARG A 31 -27.87 12.72 -3.61
N GLN A 32 -27.15 11.83 -2.94
CA GLN A 32 -27.59 10.45 -2.73
C GLN A 32 -28.92 10.39 -1.96
N LEU A 33 -29.07 11.20 -0.91
CA LEU A 33 -30.33 11.29 -0.16
C LEU A 33 -31.47 11.84 -1.03
N ALA A 34 -31.20 12.84 -1.87
CA ALA A 34 -32.19 13.41 -2.77
C ALA A 34 -32.64 12.43 -3.86
N GLU A 35 -31.70 11.64 -4.39
CA GLU A 35 -31.93 10.58 -5.38
C GLU A 35 -32.81 9.48 -4.77
N LEU A 36 -32.43 8.92 -3.62
CA LEU A 36 -33.23 7.90 -2.90
C LEU A 36 -34.64 8.39 -2.59
N ARG A 37 -34.78 9.63 -2.10
CA ARG A 37 -36.10 10.23 -1.86
C ARG A 37 -36.93 10.29 -3.13
N ALA A 38 -36.33 10.72 -4.24
CA ALA A 38 -37.02 10.86 -5.52
C ALA A 38 -37.43 9.50 -6.11
N GLU A 39 -36.58 8.48 -6.01
CA GLU A 39 -36.86 7.10 -6.43
C GLU A 39 -38.06 6.51 -5.68
N GLN A 40 -38.24 6.87 -4.41
CA GLN A 40 -39.39 6.46 -3.59
C GLN A 40 -40.63 7.36 -3.74
N GLY A 41 -40.55 8.42 -4.57
CA GLY A 41 -41.66 9.36 -4.77
C GLY A 41 -42.03 10.18 -3.52
N LEU A 42 -41.16 10.25 -2.51
CA LEU A 42 -41.46 10.90 -1.23
C LEU A 42 -41.23 12.42 -1.31
N SER A 43 -42.09 13.19 -0.65
CA SER A 43 -41.86 14.63 -0.50
C SER A 43 -40.79 14.92 0.56
N ARG A 44 -40.07 16.04 0.43
CA ARG A 44 -39.12 16.47 1.47
C ARG A 44 -39.79 16.63 2.83
N THR A 45 -41.01 17.15 2.86
CA THR A 45 -41.77 17.35 4.10
C THR A 45 -42.06 16.03 4.80
N ALA A 46 -42.40 14.98 4.05
CA ALA A 46 -42.66 13.66 4.61
C ALA A 46 -41.38 13.06 5.24
N VAL A 47 -40.27 13.08 4.52
CA VAL A 47 -38.98 12.56 5.01
C VAL A 47 -38.47 13.37 6.20
N ALA A 48 -38.56 14.70 6.13
CA ALA A 48 -38.12 15.57 7.22
C ALA A 48 -38.92 15.31 8.50
N SER A 49 -40.24 15.13 8.39
CA SER A 49 -41.09 14.77 9.53
C SER A 49 -40.72 13.41 10.12
N ALA A 50 -40.47 12.40 9.29
CA ALA A 50 -40.07 11.06 9.74
C ALA A 50 -38.68 11.06 10.40
N ALA A 51 -37.76 11.86 9.88
CA ALA A 51 -36.41 12.01 10.41
C ALA A 51 -36.31 12.98 11.61
N GLY A 52 -37.42 13.60 12.03
CA GLY A 52 -37.45 14.56 13.14
C GLY A 52 -36.70 15.87 12.87
N ILE A 53 -36.66 16.32 11.61
CA ILE A 53 -35.98 17.57 11.21
C ILE A 53 -36.91 18.50 10.42
N ASP A 54 -36.48 19.75 10.24
CA ASP A 54 -37.19 20.72 9.43
C ASP A 54 -36.98 20.49 7.91
N ALA A 55 -38.02 20.72 7.10
CA ALA A 55 -37.98 20.50 5.65
C ALA A 55 -37.01 21.43 4.91
N VAL A 56 -36.78 22.66 5.41
CA VAL A 56 -35.74 23.57 4.89
C VAL A 56 -34.36 23.04 5.27
N HIS A 57 -34.20 22.44 6.44
CA HIS A 57 -32.96 21.76 6.81
C HIS A 57 -32.65 20.60 5.86
N LEU A 58 -33.64 19.75 5.54
CA LEU A 58 -33.49 18.67 4.57
C LEU A 58 -33.13 19.20 3.17
N LEU A 59 -33.77 20.29 2.70
CA LEU A 59 -33.40 20.94 1.43
C LEU A 59 -31.93 21.40 1.41
N ARG A 60 -31.44 21.97 2.52
CA ARG A 60 -30.04 22.41 2.64
C ARG A 60 -29.08 21.23 2.71
N ILE A 61 -29.49 20.11 3.30
CA ILE A 61 -28.73 18.85 3.27
C ILE A 61 -28.63 18.34 1.84
N GLU A 62 -29.75 18.18 1.15
CA GLU A 62 -29.81 17.65 -0.22
C GLU A 62 -28.99 18.50 -1.21
N SER A 63 -28.95 19.82 -1.01
CA SER A 63 -28.12 20.74 -1.80
C SER A 63 -26.64 20.80 -1.39
N GLY A 64 -26.24 20.12 -0.31
CA GLY A 64 -24.87 20.12 0.22
C GLY A 64 -24.45 21.42 0.92
N THR A 65 -25.40 22.31 1.23
CA THR A 65 -25.16 23.63 1.84
C THR A 65 -25.27 23.60 3.37
N ALA A 66 -25.90 22.58 3.95
CA ALA A 66 -25.93 22.34 5.39
C ALA A 66 -24.69 21.57 5.88
N GLN A 67 -24.30 21.85 7.12
CA GLN A 67 -23.41 20.98 7.89
C GLN A 67 -24.26 20.08 8.80
N ALA A 68 -24.83 19.01 8.22
CA ALA A 68 -25.53 18.02 9.02
C ALA A 68 -24.54 17.18 9.84
N SER A 69 -24.98 16.78 11.04
CA SER A 69 -24.26 15.79 11.84
C SER A 69 -24.45 14.39 11.24
N LEU A 70 -23.63 13.43 11.70
CA LEU A 70 -23.79 12.04 11.27
C LEU A 70 -25.14 11.49 11.74
N GLU A 71 -25.57 11.84 12.95
CA GLU A 71 -26.86 11.46 13.52
C GLU A 71 -28.02 11.94 12.65
N THR A 72 -27.98 13.19 12.17
CA THR A 72 -29.01 13.71 11.24
C THR A 72 -28.99 12.97 9.90
N ILE A 73 -27.81 12.67 9.36
CA ILE A 73 -27.70 11.92 8.09
C ILE A 73 -28.29 10.51 8.25
N VAL A 74 -27.99 9.84 9.37
CA VAL A 74 -28.52 8.52 9.71
C VAL A 74 -30.04 8.58 9.88
N ALA A 75 -30.59 9.56 10.60
CA ALA A 75 -32.04 9.71 10.76
C ALA A 75 -32.78 9.93 9.41
N VAL A 76 -32.19 10.72 8.51
CA VAL A 76 -32.76 10.92 7.17
C VAL A 76 -32.66 9.64 6.32
N ALA A 77 -31.55 8.92 6.39
CA ALA A 77 -31.39 7.66 5.68
C ALA A 77 -32.34 6.57 6.20
N ASP A 78 -32.51 6.46 7.51
CA ASP A 78 -33.47 5.55 8.15
C ASP A 78 -34.92 5.86 7.74
N ALA A 79 -35.28 7.15 7.71
CA ALA A 79 -36.58 7.61 7.18
C ALA A 79 -36.79 7.28 5.68
N LEU A 80 -35.71 7.02 4.94
CA LEU A 80 -35.70 6.56 3.55
C LEU A 80 -35.50 5.03 3.44
N GLY A 81 -35.47 4.29 4.55
CA GLY A 81 -35.23 2.85 4.56
C GLY A 81 -33.82 2.46 4.06
N ALA A 82 -32.83 3.32 4.27
CA ALA A 82 -31.46 3.12 3.81
C ALA A 82 -30.44 3.10 4.96
N ASP A 83 -29.42 2.25 4.83
CA ASP A 83 -28.30 2.18 5.76
C ASP A 83 -27.16 3.13 5.38
N VAL A 84 -26.56 3.80 6.36
CA VAL A 84 -25.37 4.64 6.18
C VAL A 84 -24.13 3.86 6.58
N SER A 85 -23.19 3.69 5.64
CA SER A 85 -21.86 3.13 5.93
C SER A 85 -20.76 4.14 5.61
N LEU A 86 -19.81 4.31 6.54
CA LEU A 86 -18.62 5.14 6.33
C LEU A 86 -17.41 4.23 6.13
N ARG A 87 -16.83 4.25 4.93
CA ARG A 87 -15.56 3.56 4.64
C ARG A 87 -14.43 4.58 4.51
N LEU A 88 -13.40 4.41 5.34
CA LEU A 88 -12.20 5.22 5.27
C LEU A 88 -11.23 4.63 4.23
N PHE A 89 -10.76 5.48 3.33
CA PHE A 89 -9.73 5.14 2.36
C PHE A 89 -8.45 5.91 2.70
N GLU A 90 -7.30 5.26 2.52
CA GLU A 90 -6.00 5.89 2.77
C GLU A 90 -5.84 7.12 1.86
N SER A 91 -5.48 8.26 2.47
CA SER A 91 -5.34 9.53 1.75
C SER A 91 -3.97 9.64 1.05
N ARG A 92 -3.77 10.71 0.25
CA ARG A 92 -2.59 11.17 -0.56
C ARG A 92 -1.19 10.59 -0.27
N ALA A 93 -0.89 10.17 0.97
CA ALA A 93 0.26 9.34 1.31
C ALA A 93 0.31 8.04 0.49
N ALA A 94 -0.82 7.39 0.20
CA ALA A 94 -0.90 6.22 -0.69
C ALA A 94 -0.36 6.56 -2.10
N LYS A 95 -0.80 7.66 -2.73
CA LYS A 95 -0.26 8.10 -4.03
C LYS A 95 1.24 8.41 -4.02
N VAL A 96 1.77 8.88 -2.88
CA VAL A 96 3.21 9.13 -2.69
C VAL A 96 3.98 7.83 -2.44
N GLN A 97 3.37 6.84 -1.81
CA GLN A 97 3.92 5.50 -1.61
C GLN A 97 3.92 4.72 -2.93
N ASP A 98 2.83 4.78 -3.71
CA ASP A 98 2.70 4.16 -5.03
C ASP A 98 3.83 4.62 -5.96
N ARG A 99 4.13 5.93 -6.02
CA ARG A 99 5.23 6.42 -6.88
C ARG A 99 6.61 5.92 -6.45
N PHE A 100 6.83 5.69 -5.15
CA PHE A 100 8.12 5.20 -4.66
C PHE A 100 8.25 3.69 -4.89
N GLN A 101 7.18 2.93 -4.68
CA GLN A 101 7.12 1.51 -5.02
C GLN A 101 7.29 1.32 -6.52
N ALA A 102 6.55 2.05 -7.34
CA ALA A 102 6.68 2.02 -8.80
C ALA A 102 8.11 2.36 -9.26
N ALA A 103 8.75 3.38 -8.66
CA ALA A 103 10.14 3.71 -8.98
C ALA A 103 11.11 2.58 -8.62
N ILE A 104 10.89 1.88 -7.49
CA ILE A 104 11.71 0.75 -7.07
C ILE A 104 11.48 -0.46 -7.98
N VAL A 105 10.23 -0.77 -8.33
CA VAL A 105 9.88 -1.85 -9.27
C VAL A 105 10.54 -1.58 -10.63
N GLU A 106 10.42 -0.36 -11.16
CA GLU A 106 11.07 0.04 -12.40
C GLU A 106 12.59 -0.13 -12.35
N ALA A 107 13.21 0.30 -11.24
CA ALA A 107 14.66 0.13 -11.04
C ALA A 107 15.04 -1.36 -10.96
N LEU A 108 14.23 -2.20 -10.32
CA LEU A 108 14.47 -3.63 -10.19
C LEU A 108 14.35 -4.33 -11.55
N VAL A 109 13.32 -4.04 -12.34
CA VAL A 109 13.12 -4.62 -13.68
C VAL A 109 14.29 -4.26 -14.61
N ARG A 110 14.75 -3.00 -14.62
CA ARG A 110 15.91 -2.58 -15.41
C ARG A 110 17.24 -3.18 -14.94
N PHE A 111 17.28 -3.59 -13.69
CA PHE A 111 18.46 -4.14 -13.04
C PHE A 111 18.67 -5.63 -13.33
N LEU A 112 17.64 -6.34 -13.79
CA LEU A 112 17.71 -7.78 -14.03
C LEU A 112 18.62 -8.13 -15.21
N ASP A 113 19.47 -9.14 -15.01
CA ASP A 113 20.13 -9.82 -16.11
C ASP A 113 19.12 -10.48 -17.05
N ARG A 114 19.50 -10.62 -18.33
CA ARG A 114 18.66 -11.17 -19.40
C ARG A 114 18.18 -12.60 -19.15
N ARG A 115 18.80 -13.36 -18.24
CA ARG A 115 18.34 -14.70 -17.83
C ARG A 115 17.02 -14.70 -17.06
N TRP A 116 16.62 -13.55 -16.53
CA TRP A 116 15.39 -13.38 -15.78
C TRP A 116 14.26 -12.86 -16.68
N ILE A 117 13.04 -13.25 -16.35
CA ILE A 117 11.79 -12.67 -16.84
C ILE A 117 11.10 -12.03 -15.65
N ALA A 118 10.51 -10.86 -15.85
CA ALA A 118 9.69 -10.17 -14.86
C ALA A 118 8.24 -10.12 -15.36
N GLU A 119 7.31 -10.55 -14.51
CA GLU A 119 5.87 -10.42 -14.73
C GLU A 119 5.26 -9.56 -13.62
N LEU A 120 4.51 -8.53 -14.01
CA LEU A 120 3.88 -7.58 -13.11
C LEU A 120 2.40 -7.92 -12.92
N GLU A 121 1.86 -7.52 -11.76
CA GLU A 121 0.44 -7.64 -11.43
C GLU A 121 -0.13 -9.06 -11.59
N VAL A 122 0.57 -10.05 -11.05
CA VAL A 122 0.15 -11.45 -11.11
C VAL A 122 -1.01 -11.69 -10.15
N VAL A 123 -2.18 -11.98 -10.70
CA VAL A 123 -3.39 -12.27 -9.92
C VAL A 123 -3.31 -13.67 -9.32
N VAL A 124 -3.59 -13.75 -8.02
CA VAL A 124 -3.62 -14.99 -7.24
C VAL A 124 -5.01 -15.13 -6.63
N ALA A 125 -5.61 -16.32 -6.74
CA ALA A 125 -6.95 -16.60 -6.20
C ALA A 125 -6.93 -17.27 -4.82
N GLN A 126 -5.86 -18.00 -4.49
CA GLN A 126 -5.68 -18.78 -3.26
C GLN A 126 -4.21 -18.70 -2.83
N PRO A 127 -3.85 -18.81 -1.54
CA PRO A 127 -4.74 -19.00 -0.39
C PRO A 127 -5.54 -17.73 -0.03
N SER A 128 -5.07 -16.56 -0.47
CA SER A 128 -5.78 -15.29 -0.37
C SER A 128 -5.91 -14.66 -1.75
N ARG A 129 -7.11 -14.17 -2.10
CA ARG A 129 -7.31 -13.43 -3.34
C ARG A 129 -6.53 -12.11 -3.28
N GLY A 130 -5.63 -11.90 -4.22
CA GLY A 130 -4.74 -10.74 -4.22
C GLY A 130 -3.96 -10.59 -5.51
N VAL A 131 -3.15 -9.54 -5.55
CA VAL A 131 -2.22 -9.25 -6.65
C VAL A 131 -0.81 -9.26 -6.11
N VAL A 132 0.07 -9.99 -6.79
CA VAL A 132 1.51 -9.94 -6.56
C VAL A 132 2.09 -8.90 -7.51
N ASP A 133 2.71 -7.87 -6.96
CA ASP A 133 3.18 -6.72 -7.73
C ASP A 133 4.21 -7.11 -8.78
N LEU A 134 5.11 -8.05 -8.42
CA LEU A 134 6.16 -8.54 -9.30
C LEU A 134 6.55 -9.98 -8.95
N VAL A 135 6.63 -10.82 -9.97
CA VAL A 135 7.28 -12.12 -9.93
C VAL A 135 8.47 -12.10 -10.90
N ILE A 136 9.65 -12.46 -10.41
CA ILE A 136 10.85 -12.65 -11.22
C ILE A 136 11.09 -14.14 -11.36
N PHE A 137 11.30 -14.66 -12.57
CA PHE A 137 11.55 -16.08 -12.76
C PHE A 137 12.62 -16.33 -13.82
N ALA A 138 13.38 -17.40 -13.63
CA ALA A 138 14.45 -17.77 -14.54
C ALA A 138 13.86 -18.29 -15.85
N ARG A 139 14.51 -17.96 -16.98
CA ARG A 139 14.07 -18.42 -18.32
C ARG A 139 14.06 -19.94 -18.48
N ASP A 140 14.89 -20.64 -17.71
CA ASP A 140 14.95 -22.10 -17.66
C ASP A 140 13.86 -22.73 -16.78
N GLY A 141 13.01 -21.91 -16.13
CA GLY A 141 11.92 -22.36 -15.29
C GLY A 141 12.35 -22.96 -13.94
N THR A 142 13.62 -22.86 -13.57
CA THR A 142 14.17 -23.52 -12.37
C THR A 142 13.80 -22.84 -11.07
N LEU A 143 13.52 -21.53 -11.11
CA LEU A 143 13.29 -20.70 -9.93
C LEU A 143 12.38 -19.52 -10.25
N ALA A 144 11.42 -19.27 -9.36
CA ALA A 144 10.69 -18.00 -9.28
C ALA A 144 10.94 -17.30 -7.94
N ILE A 145 10.81 -15.99 -7.95
CA ILE A 145 11.04 -15.10 -6.82
C ILE A 145 9.86 -14.14 -6.75
N VAL A 146 9.08 -14.27 -5.68
CA VAL A 146 8.01 -13.33 -5.35
C VAL A 146 8.63 -12.08 -4.73
N VAL A 147 8.33 -10.92 -5.29
CA VAL A 147 8.91 -9.65 -4.83
C VAL A 147 7.85 -8.81 -4.12
N GLU A 148 8.16 -8.40 -2.88
CA GLU A 148 7.43 -7.36 -2.17
C GLU A 148 8.27 -6.10 -2.06
N VAL A 149 7.68 -4.95 -2.42
CA VAL A 149 8.37 -3.66 -2.39
C VAL A 149 7.73 -2.76 -1.35
N HIS A 150 8.51 -2.26 -0.41
CA HIS A 150 8.04 -1.39 0.66
C HIS A 150 8.82 -0.09 0.73
N SER A 151 8.10 1.04 0.65
CA SER A 151 8.69 2.37 0.88
C SER A 151 8.82 2.71 2.38
N GLU A 152 8.05 2.02 3.22
CA GLU A 152 8.00 2.16 4.68
C GLU A 152 7.80 0.77 5.33
N LEU A 153 8.35 0.56 6.52
CA LEU A 153 8.21 -0.68 7.29
C LEU A 153 7.40 -0.41 8.56
N ARG A 154 6.08 -0.32 8.42
CA ARG A 154 5.17 0.00 9.55
C ARG A 154 4.95 -1.17 10.51
N SER A 155 4.93 -2.39 9.97
CA SER A 155 4.72 -3.62 10.73
C SER A 155 5.45 -4.76 10.04
N LEU A 156 6.60 -5.15 10.60
CA LEU A 156 7.45 -6.18 10.01
C LEU A 156 6.73 -7.53 9.93
N GLU A 157 6.08 -7.95 11.02
CA GLU A 157 5.38 -9.23 11.09
C GLU A 157 4.30 -9.36 10.02
N ARG A 158 3.51 -8.30 9.82
CA ARG A 158 2.48 -8.27 8.77
C ARG A 158 3.09 -8.33 7.37
N THR A 159 4.20 -7.63 7.13
CA THR A 159 4.92 -7.70 5.86
C THR A 159 5.42 -9.12 5.58
N LEU A 160 6.06 -9.77 6.55
CA LEU A 160 6.59 -11.12 6.39
C LEU A 160 5.48 -12.16 6.16
N ARG A 161 4.37 -12.03 6.89
CA ARG A 161 3.18 -12.88 6.72
C ARG A 161 2.58 -12.76 5.33
N LYS A 162 2.32 -11.53 4.86
CA LYS A 162 1.80 -11.27 3.51
C LYS A 162 2.73 -11.78 2.42
N LEU A 163 4.04 -11.61 2.59
CA LEU A 163 5.02 -12.14 1.65
C LEU A 163 4.97 -13.67 1.57
N ALA A 164 4.81 -14.36 2.71
CA ALA A 164 4.62 -15.81 2.72
C ALA A 164 3.31 -16.23 2.03
N GLU A 165 2.20 -15.54 2.32
CA GLU A 165 0.90 -15.79 1.66
C GLU A 165 0.99 -15.60 0.14
N LYS A 166 1.71 -14.58 -0.34
CA LYS A 166 1.94 -14.35 -1.78
C LYS A 166 2.79 -15.47 -2.41
N VAL A 167 3.78 -16.01 -1.70
CA VAL A 167 4.57 -17.16 -2.16
C VAL A 167 3.69 -18.39 -2.37
N GLU A 168 2.89 -18.77 -1.36
CA GLU A 168 1.93 -19.87 -1.48
C GLU A 168 0.95 -19.66 -2.64
N GLY A 169 0.58 -18.40 -2.85
CA GLY A 169 -0.23 -17.99 -3.97
C GLY A 169 0.38 -18.27 -5.35
N ILE A 170 1.64 -17.91 -5.51
CA ILE A 170 2.38 -18.18 -6.76
C ILE A 170 2.63 -19.66 -6.96
N ILE A 171 2.91 -20.41 -5.89
CA ILE A 171 3.02 -21.88 -5.94
C ILE A 171 1.70 -22.48 -6.45
N SER A 172 0.57 -22.02 -5.92
CA SER A 172 -0.77 -22.52 -6.28
C SER A 172 -1.14 -22.28 -7.75
N LEU A 173 -0.53 -21.30 -8.42
CA LEU A 173 -0.74 -21.07 -9.86
C LEU A 173 -0.05 -22.12 -10.74
N GLY A 174 0.98 -22.80 -10.25
CA GLY A 174 1.66 -23.91 -10.94
C GLY A 174 2.42 -23.56 -12.22
N ARG A 175 2.53 -22.29 -12.62
CA ARG A 175 3.14 -21.87 -13.91
C ARG A 175 4.52 -21.22 -13.82
N PHE A 176 5.05 -21.01 -12.61
CA PHE A 176 6.32 -20.29 -12.37
C PHE A 176 7.47 -21.21 -11.93
N GLY A 177 7.30 -22.54 -12.05
CA GLY A 177 8.30 -23.53 -11.66
C GLY A 177 8.07 -24.11 -10.26
N ALA A 178 8.81 -25.17 -9.93
CA ALA A 178 8.65 -25.92 -8.67
C ALA A 178 9.28 -25.21 -7.46
N ASN A 179 10.31 -24.39 -7.69
CA ASN A 179 11.01 -23.67 -6.63
C ASN A 179 10.58 -22.22 -6.63
N VAL A 180 9.87 -21.80 -5.57
CA VAL A 180 9.45 -20.42 -5.37
C VAL A 180 10.14 -19.87 -4.13
N SER A 181 10.92 -18.82 -4.31
CA SER A 181 11.55 -18.04 -3.26
C SER A 181 10.87 -16.68 -3.13
N ARG A 182 11.38 -15.86 -2.21
CA ARG A 182 10.89 -14.51 -1.94
C ARG A 182 12.02 -13.48 -1.83
N LEU A 183 11.70 -12.24 -2.18
CA LEU A 183 12.56 -11.09 -2.04
C LEU A 183 11.75 -9.94 -1.45
N LEU A 184 12.27 -9.35 -0.38
CA LEU A 184 11.75 -8.09 0.16
C LEU A 184 12.68 -6.95 -0.29
N VAL A 185 12.14 -5.93 -0.94
CA VAL A 185 12.89 -4.72 -1.32
C VAL A 185 12.39 -3.53 -0.52
N VAL A 186 13.27 -2.92 0.26
CA VAL A 186 12.89 -1.84 1.17
C VAL A 186 13.60 -0.55 0.79
N ARG A 187 12.84 0.54 0.73
CA ARG A 187 13.44 1.88 0.60
C ARG A 187 14.33 2.19 1.80
N SER A 188 15.52 2.68 1.54
CA SER A 188 16.47 3.09 2.57
C SER A 188 16.15 4.48 3.13
N THR A 189 15.34 4.54 4.18
CA THR A 189 15.08 5.75 4.96
C THR A 189 15.68 5.60 6.36
N THR A 190 15.74 6.69 7.12
CA THR A 190 16.20 6.61 8.52
C THR A 190 15.30 5.65 9.32
N ASP A 191 13.98 5.75 9.14
CA ASP A 191 13.01 4.95 9.87
C ASP A 191 13.04 3.47 9.48
N THR A 192 13.09 3.16 8.19
CA THR A 192 13.15 1.74 7.74
C THR A 192 14.43 1.06 8.18
N ARG A 193 15.56 1.78 8.21
CA ARG A 193 16.83 1.26 8.75
C ARG A 193 16.76 1.05 10.26
N ALA A 194 16.10 1.95 11.00
CA ALA A 194 15.91 1.79 12.44
C ALA A 194 15.06 0.55 12.76
N VAL A 195 13.94 0.37 12.06
CA VAL A 195 13.10 -0.83 12.19
C VAL A 195 13.87 -2.09 11.83
N ALA A 196 14.57 -2.11 10.70
CA ALA A 196 15.32 -3.28 10.26
C ALA A 196 16.46 -3.65 11.23
N LYS A 197 17.10 -2.66 11.85
CA LYS A 197 18.09 -2.88 12.92
C LYS A 197 17.44 -3.44 14.19
N ALA A 198 16.32 -2.87 14.62
CA ALA A 198 15.61 -3.30 15.83
C ALA A 198 15.12 -4.76 15.74
N TYR A 199 14.76 -5.21 14.54
CA TYR A 199 14.23 -6.56 14.29
C TYR A 199 15.14 -7.41 13.38
N ALA A 200 16.46 -7.22 13.47
CA ALA A 200 17.43 -7.90 12.61
C ALA A 200 17.35 -9.43 12.72
N ALA A 201 17.07 -9.99 13.91
CA ALA A 201 16.95 -11.43 14.11
C ALA A 201 15.74 -12.02 13.38
N SER A 202 14.58 -11.40 13.49
CA SER A 202 13.37 -11.84 12.78
C SER A 202 13.53 -11.73 11.26
N LEU A 203 14.18 -10.65 10.79
CA LEU A 203 14.52 -10.50 9.38
C LEU A 203 15.51 -11.56 8.91
N GLY A 204 16.56 -11.84 9.67
CA GLY A 204 17.56 -12.86 9.34
C GLY A 204 16.97 -14.27 9.29
N ALA A 205 16.07 -14.60 10.22
CA ALA A 205 15.38 -15.89 10.22
C ALA A 205 14.43 -16.05 9.02
N ALA A 206 13.71 -14.99 8.63
CA ALA A 206 12.75 -15.04 7.52
C ALA A 206 13.41 -14.88 6.14
N LEU A 207 14.50 -14.13 6.06
CA LEU A 207 15.22 -13.72 4.86
C LEU A 207 16.74 -13.93 5.05
N PRO A 208 17.21 -15.19 5.17
CA PRO A 208 18.60 -15.51 5.48
C PRO A 208 19.58 -15.24 4.34
N GLY A 209 19.11 -15.00 3.11
CA GLY A 209 19.97 -14.77 1.96
C GLY A 209 20.82 -13.51 2.12
N VAL A 210 22.11 -13.63 1.80
CA VAL A 210 23.05 -12.51 1.87
C VAL A 210 22.67 -11.46 0.82
N PRO A 211 22.40 -10.19 1.21
CA PRO A 211 21.92 -9.18 0.27
C PRO A 211 22.81 -8.95 -0.95
N ARG A 212 24.13 -9.04 -0.76
CA ARG A 212 25.08 -8.88 -1.86
C ARG A 212 24.98 -10.01 -2.88
N ASP A 213 24.77 -11.24 -2.42
CA ASP A 213 24.68 -12.41 -3.30
C ASP A 213 23.35 -12.40 -4.04
N ALA A 214 22.27 -11.98 -3.39
CA ALA A 214 20.97 -11.75 -4.04
C ALA A 214 21.06 -10.65 -5.11
N PHE A 215 21.78 -9.55 -4.82
CA PHE A 215 22.04 -8.50 -5.79
C PHE A 215 22.79 -9.06 -7.01
N THR A 216 23.90 -9.78 -6.79
CA THR A 216 24.72 -10.36 -7.86
C THR A 216 23.95 -11.40 -8.69
N ALA A 217 23.12 -12.23 -8.04
CA ALA A 217 22.29 -13.22 -8.70
C ALA A 217 21.23 -12.57 -9.62
N LEU A 218 20.66 -11.44 -9.22
CA LEU A 218 19.69 -10.73 -10.05
C LEU A 218 20.34 -9.93 -11.18
N SER A 219 21.52 -9.36 -10.95
CA SER A 219 22.16 -8.39 -11.87
C SER A 219 23.12 -8.99 -12.88
N SER A 220 23.51 -10.25 -12.71
CA SER A 220 24.58 -10.85 -13.51
C SER A 220 24.27 -12.29 -13.90
N ARG A 221 25.00 -12.78 -14.91
CA ARG A 221 24.95 -14.18 -15.33
C ARG A 221 25.62 -15.13 -14.35
N VAL A 222 26.42 -14.61 -13.42
CA VAL A 222 27.27 -15.40 -12.52
C VAL A 222 26.82 -15.14 -11.09
N GLY A 223 26.19 -16.14 -10.47
CA GLY A 223 25.68 -16.02 -9.12
C GLY A 223 24.44 -16.88 -8.95
N GLU A 224 24.43 -17.68 -7.90
CA GLU A 224 23.27 -18.46 -7.50
C GLU A 224 22.39 -17.65 -6.56
N TRP A 225 21.09 -17.87 -6.66
CA TRP A 225 20.15 -17.22 -5.76
C TRP A 225 20.36 -17.74 -4.32
N PRO A 226 20.65 -16.88 -3.33
CA PRO A 226 21.04 -17.33 -1.98
C PRO A 226 19.83 -17.71 -1.09
N GLY A 227 18.65 -17.86 -1.67
CA GLY A 227 17.39 -18.08 -0.94
C GLY A 227 16.67 -16.79 -0.55
N PRO A 228 15.67 -16.86 0.33
CA PRO A 228 14.85 -15.71 0.71
C PRO A 228 15.69 -14.53 1.18
N SER A 229 15.55 -13.36 0.54
CA SER A 229 16.51 -12.27 0.68
C SER A 229 15.86 -10.89 0.93
N LEU A 230 16.65 -9.97 1.47
CA LEU A 230 16.32 -8.55 1.61
C LEU A 230 17.27 -7.70 0.76
N LEU A 231 16.73 -6.82 -0.09
CA LEU A 231 17.49 -5.78 -0.77
C LEU A 231 17.03 -4.39 -0.34
N TRP A 232 17.94 -3.43 -0.47
CA TRP A 232 17.67 -2.03 -0.20
C TRP A 232 17.59 -1.23 -1.49
N ALA A 233 16.74 -0.21 -1.51
CA ALA A 233 16.66 0.74 -2.61
C ALA A 233 16.80 2.18 -2.10
N ASP A 234 17.59 3.00 -2.78
CA ASP A 234 17.55 4.45 -2.60
C ASP A 234 16.53 5.05 -3.58
N VAL A 235 15.81 6.08 -3.16
CA VAL A 235 14.75 6.70 -3.98
C VAL A 235 14.83 8.22 -3.88
N SER A 236 15.10 8.85 -5.02
CA SER A 236 15.21 10.29 -5.20
C SER A 236 14.19 10.78 -6.23
N GLY A 237 13.16 11.50 -5.78
CA GLY A 237 12.07 11.94 -6.68
C GLY A 237 11.30 10.75 -7.25
N SER A 238 11.33 10.59 -8.58
CA SER A 238 10.70 9.48 -9.32
C SER A 238 11.68 8.38 -9.74
N ARG A 239 12.95 8.46 -9.34
CA ARG A 239 13.98 7.46 -9.67
C ARG A 239 14.36 6.67 -8.43
N ALA A 240 14.64 5.39 -8.61
CA ALA A 240 15.21 4.54 -7.59
C ALA A 240 16.49 3.85 -8.07
N ARG A 241 17.29 3.35 -7.12
CA ARG A 241 18.48 2.56 -7.37
C ARG A 241 18.55 1.42 -6.36
N ILE A 242 18.67 0.18 -6.83
CA ILE A 242 18.91 -0.98 -5.99
C ILE A 242 20.34 -0.93 -5.46
N LEU A 243 20.53 -1.20 -4.18
CA LEU A 243 21.81 -1.12 -3.49
C LEU A 243 22.47 -2.50 -3.43
N ASP A 244 23.75 -2.55 -3.79
CA ASP A 244 24.61 -3.74 -3.74
C ASP A 244 24.99 -4.15 -2.32
N ARG A 245 24.84 -3.23 -1.37
CA ARG A 245 25.16 -3.42 0.04
C ARG A 245 24.09 -2.78 0.93
N PRO A 246 23.85 -3.35 2.11
CA PRO A 246 23.03 -2.70 3.11
C PRO A 246 23.59 -1.30 3.43
N PRO A 247 22.73 -0.31 3.67
CA PRO A 247 23.12 0.98 4.21
C PRO A 247 23.97 0.79 5.48
N ARG A 248 24.92 1.70 5.75
CA ARG A 248 25.88 1.56 6.86
C ARG A 248 25.22 1.23 8.21
N SER A 249 24.03 1.77 8.49
CA SER A 249 23.29 1.54 9.74
C SER A 249 22.45 0.25 9.79
N ALA A 250 22.43 -0.55 8.71
CA ALA A 250 21.68 -1.81 8.60
C ALA A 250 22.58 -3.02 8.31
N ARG A 251 23.91 -2.89 8.51
CA ARG A 251 24.90 -3.95 8.23
C ARG A 251 24.76 -5.19 9.13
N ASP A 252 24.23 -5.03 10.34
CA ASP A 252 24.11 -6.13 11.33
C ASP A 252 23.12 -7.22 10.89
N ILE A 253 22.19 -6.92 9.98
CA ILE A 253 21.21 -7.89 9.43
C ILE A 253 21.94 -9.02 8.67
N SER A 254 23.09 -8.72 8.05
CA SER A 254 23.89 -9.71 7.31
C SER A 254 24.81 -10.55 8.20
N ALA A 255 24.94 -10.21 9.48
CA ALA A 255 25.74 -10.97 10.45
C ALA A 255 24.91 -12.10 11.09
N VAL A 256 23.62 -11.85 11.36
CA VAL A 256 22.70 -12.84 11.94
C VAL A 256 22.37 -13.97 10.97
N ALA A 257 22.39 -13.72 9.67
CA ALA A 257 22.21 -14.75 8.63
C ALA A 257 23.32 -15.82 8.59
N ARG A 258 24.44 -15.62 9.31
CA ARG A 258 25.61 -16.52 9.33
C ARG A 258 25.78 -17.30 10.64
N SER A 259 24.91 -17.11 11.64
CA SER A 259 24.90 -17.86 12.90
C SER A 259 23.78 -18.90 12.89
#